data_AF-A0A6G3TNY1-F1
#
_entry.id   AF-A0A6G3TNY1-F1
#
_cell.length_a   1.000
_cell.length_b   1.000
_cell.length_c   1.000
_cell.angle_alpha   90.00
_cell.angle_beta   90.00
_cell.angle_gamma   90.00
#
_symmetry.space_group_name_H-M   'P 1'
#
loop_
_entity.id
_entity.type
_entity.pdbx_description
1 polymer ?
#
loop_
_entity_poly.entity_id
_entity_poly.type
_entity_poly.pdbx_seq_one_letter_code
_entity_poly.pdbx_strand_id
1 'polypeptide(L)' 'YRRLVLGAWGCGVFRNDPARVAGAFRTLLGPGGRFAGAFERVAFGILDRTPGATVRAAFERAFPEGAGRPGQLQP' A
#
# COMPACT_ATOMS: atom_id res chain seq x y z
N TYR A 1 6.00 8.97 13.91
CA TYR A 1 6.24 9.52 12.56
C TYR A 1 4.91 9.77 11.85
N ARG A 2 4.76 10.87 11.11
CA ARG A 2 3.51 11.21 10.39
C ARG A 2 3.44 10.65 8.97
N ARG A 3 4.59 10.34 8.37
CA ARG A 3 4.72 9.85 6.99
C ARG A 3 5.50 8.55 7.00
N LEU A 4 5.01 7.54 6.28
CA LEU A 4 5.62 6.22 6.19
C LEU A 4 5.92 5.83 4.74
N VAL A 5 7.03 5.13 4.55
CA VAL A 5 7.29 4.33 3.34
C VAL A 5 7.28 2.86 3.76
N LEU A 6 6.35 2.11 3.20
CA LEU A 6 6.20 0.66 3.36
C LEU A 6 6.55 -0.02 2.03
N GLY A 7 6.37 -1.34 1.94
CA GLY A 7 6.64 -2.09 0.72
C GLY A 7 6.05 -3.49 0.74
N ALA A 8 6.43 -4.29 -0.26
CA ALA A 8 5.98 -5.66 -0.45
C ALA A 8 6.65 -6.63 0.55
N TRP A 9 6.28 -6.50 1.83
CA TRP A 9 6.90 -7.22 2.93
C TRP A 9 6.84 -8.75 2.74
N GLY A 10 8.01 -9.36 2.62
CA GLY A 10 8.16 -10.81 2.43
C GLY A 10 7.73 -11.35 1.06
N CYS A 11 7.39 -10.51 0.08
CA CYS A 11 6.91 -10.97 -1.23
C CYS A 11 8.04 -11.45 -2.19
N GLY A 12 9.31 -11.35 -1.77
CA GLY A 12 10.47 -11.84 -2.53
C GLY A 12 10.90 -13.23 -2.07
N VAL A 13 12.08 -13.33 -1.45
CA VAL A 13 12.67 -14.60 -0.99
C VAL A 13 11.75 -15.38 -0.04
N PHE A 14 10.96 -14.68 0.79
CA PHE A 14 10.04 -15.34 1.74
C PHE A 14 8.74 -15.82 1.08
N ARG A 15 8.51 -15.49 -0.19
CA ARG A 15 7.38 -15.99 -1.00
C ARG A 15 6.00 -15.74 -0.38
N ASN A 16 5.83 -14.66 0.38
CA ASN A 16 4.49 -14.23 0.78
C ASN A 16 3.67 -13.85 -0.46
N ASP A 17 2.39 -14.20 -0.44
CA ASP A 17 1.42 -13.78 -1.45
C ASP A 17 1.23 -12.24 -1.39
N PRO A 18 1.58 -11.49 -2.45
CA PRO A 18 1.45 -10.04 -2.48
C PRO A 18 0.03 -9.54 -2.22
N ALA A 19 -1.00 -10.28 -2.66
CA ALA A 19 -2.39 -9.90 -2.45
C ALA A 19 -2.76 -9.95 -0.97
N ARG A 20 -2.26 -10.95 -0.23
CA ARG A 20 -2.48 -11.06 1.22
C ARG A 20 -1.77 -9.96 1.98
N VAL A 21 -0.53 -9.66 1.62
CA VAL A 21 0.24 -8.59 2.28
C VAL A 21 -0.39 -7.23 2.04
N ALA A 22 -0.77 -6.92 0.80
CA ALA A 22 -1.47 -5.69 0.46
C ALA A 22 -2.84 -5.59 1.17
N GLY A 23 -3.59 -6.70 1.22
CA GLY A 23 -4.85 -6.81 1.95
C GLY A 23 -4.70 -6.56 3.45
N ALA A 24 -3.67 -7.13 4.09
CA ALA A 24 -3.40 -6.91 5.51
C ALA A 24 -3.13 -5.43 5.81
N PHE A 25 -2.34 -4.75 4.96
CA PHE A 25 -2.17 -3.30 5.09
C PHE A 25 -3.49 -2.55 4.89
N ARG A 26 -4.33 -2.95 3.93
CA ARG A 26 -5.62 -2.33 3.68
C ARG A 26 -6.57 -2.46 4.88
N THR A 27 -6.59 -3.61 5.55
CA THR A 27 -7.37 -3.82 6.78
C THR A 27 -6.91 -2.91 7.92
N LEU A 28 -5.61 -2.66 8.04
CA LEU A 28 -5.05 -1.85 9.12
C LEU A 28 -5.17 -0.35 8.86
N LEU A 29 -4.94 0.09 7.62
CA LEU A 29 -4.83 1.50 7.24
C LEU A 29 -6.12 2.06 6.62
N GLY A 30 -7.00 1.20 6.09
CA GLY A 30 -8.26 1.60 5.46
C GLY A 30 -9.36 1.98 6.47
N PRO A 31 -10.54 2.40 5.97
CA PRO A 31 -11.67 2.79 6.82
C PRO A 31 -12.04 1.70 7.83
N GLY A 32 -12.22 2.08 9.11
CA GLY A 32 -12.51 1.15 10.20
C GLY A 32 -11.30 0.34 10.71
N GLY A 33 -10.14 0.48 10.08
CA GLY A 33 -8.89 -0.15 10.53
C GLY A 33 -8.30 0.53 11.76
N ARG A 34 -7.50 -0.23 12.53
CA ARG A 34 -6.82 0.25 13.75
C ARG A 34 -6.01 1.54 13.55
N PHE A 35 -5.46 1.73 12.35
CA PHE A 35 -4.61 2.88 12.01
C PHE A 35 -5.26 3.80 10.95
N ALA A 36 -6.59 3.71 10.78
CA ALA A 36 -7.32 4.62 9.90
C ALA A 36 -7.04 6.09 10.29
N GLY A 37 -6.51 6.88 9.35
CA GLY A 37 -6.17 8.29 9.57
C GLY A 37 -5.00 8.56 10.53
N ALA A 38 -4.31 7.53 11.03
CA ALA A 38 -3.20 7.69 11.97
C ALA A 38 -1.94 8.30 11.32
N PHE A 39 -1.81 8.18 10.00
CA PHE A 39 -0.69 8.73 9.22
C PHE A 39 -1.21 9.73 8.20
N GLU A 40 -0.48 10.83 8.03
CA GLU A 40 -0.77 11.85 7.02
C GLU A 40 -0.52 11.32 5.61
N ARG A 41 0.51 10.48 5.44
CA ARG A 41 0.84 9.87 4.15
C ARG A 41 1.51 8.52 4.34
N VAL A 42 1.05 7.54 3.58
CA VAL A 42 1.71 6.23 3.43
C VAL A 42 2.02 6.03 1.95
N ALA A 43 3.27 5.70 1.63
CA ALA A 43 3.69 5.31 0.29
C ALA A 43 4.15 3.85 0.32
N PHE A 44 3.89 3.10 -0.76
CA PHE A 44 4.44 1.75 -0.95
C PHE A 44 5.56 1.81 -1.99
N GLY A 45 6.81 1.71 -1.52
CA GLY A 45 7.99 1.61 -2.39
C GLY A 45 8.19 0.18 -2.85
N ILE A 46 7.69 -0.16 -4.03
CA ILE A 46 7.75 -1.52 -4.58
C ILE A 46 8.60 -1.52 -5.84
N LEU A 47 9.82 -2.04 -5.72
CA LEU A 47 10.62 -2.42 -6.88
C LEU A 47 10.17 -3.81 -7.33
N ASP A 48 9.46 -3.86 -8.45
CA ASP A 48 8.98 -5.11 -9.02
C ASP A 48 9.73 -5.42 -10.31
N ARG A 49 10.43 -6.56 -10.30
CA ARG A 49 11.15 -7.11 -11.47
C ARG A 49 10.52 -8.43 -11.95
N THR A 50 9.35 -8.79 -11.43
CA THR A 50 8.63 -9.99 -11.86
C THR A 50 8.04 -9.79 -13.26
N PRO A 51 7.98 -10.85 -14.09
CA PRO A 51 7.23 -10.80 -15.34
C PRO A 51 5.78 -10.36 -15.05
N GLY A 52 5.32 -9.31 -15.73
CA GLY A 52 3.97 -8.77 -15.55
C GLY A 52 3.75 -7.93 -14.28
N ALA A 53 4.81 -7.54 -13.56
CA ALA A 53 4.74 -6.65 -12.40
C ALA A 53 3.68 -7.08 -11.35
N THR A 54 3.64 -8.38 -11.06
CA THR A 54 2.59 -9.03 -10.26
C THR A 54 2.51 -8.51 -8.82
N VAL A 55 3.65 -8.17 -8.22
CA VAL A 55 3.74 -7.67 -6.85
C VAL A 55 3.20 -6.24 -6.80
N ARG A 56 3.67 -5.36 -7.68
CA ARG A 56 3.20 -3.99 -7.80
C ARG A 56 1.70 -3.95 -8.10
N ALA A 57 1.23 -4.74 -9.05
CA ALA A 57 -0.17 -4.80 -9.44
C ALA A 57 -1.10 -5.23 -8.28
N ALA A 58 -0.64 -6.11 -7.39
CA ALA A 58 -1.43 -6.49 -6.21
C ALA A 58 -1.67 -5.30 -5.26
N PHE A 59 -0.66 -4.47 -5.06
CA PHE A 59 -0.77 -3.28 -4.23
C PHE A 59 -1.60 -2.18 -4.91
N GLU A 60 -1.47 -1.99 -6.22
CA GLU A 60 -2.33 -1.06 -6.98
C GLU A 60 -3.81 -1.44 -6.89
N ARG A 61 -4.14 -2.74 -6.96
CA ARG A 61 -5.53 -3.22 -6.77
C ARG A 61 -6.04 -3.00 -5.34
N ALA A 62 -5.20 -3.20 -4.33
CA ALA A 62 -5.59 -3.00 -2.93
C ALA A 62 -5.69 -1.50 -2.54
N PHE A 63 -4.93 -0.64 -3.22
CA PHE A 63 -4.85 0.80 -3.00
C PHE A 63 -4.98 1.54 -4.34
N PRO A 64 -6.18 1.56 -4.95
CA PRO A 64 -6.39 2.25 -6.21
C PRO A 64 -6.13 3.76 -6.06
N GLU A 65 -5.63 4.38 -7.13
CA GLU A 65 -5.38 5.82 -7.16
C GLU A 65 -6.64 6.60 -6.78
N GLY A 66 -6.50 7.55 -5.84
CA GLY A 66 -7.62 8.36 -5.32
C GLY A 66 -8.13 7.96 -3.93
N ALA A 67 -7.75 6.78 -3.39
CA ALA A 67 -8.19 6.34 -2.06
C ALA A 67 -7.61 7.13 -0.87
N GLY A 68 -6.76 8.14 -1.12
CA GLY A 68 -6.02 8.88 -0.08
C GLY A 68 -5.70 10.33 -0.40
N ARG A 69 -6.47 11.02 -1.26
CA ARG A 69 -6.37 12.50 -1.38
C ARG A 69 -7.33 13.17 -0.40
N PRO A 70 -6.90 13.64 0.79
CA PRO A 70 -7.54 14.79 1.38
C PRO A 70 -7.14 16.01 0.53
N GLY A 71 -8.12 16.61 -0.15
CA GLY A 71 -8.04 17.95 -0.75
C GLY A 71 -6.75 18.32 -1.49
N GLN A 72 -6.67 17.97 -2.76
CA GLN A 72 -5.83 18.75 -3.68
C GLN A 72 -6.66 19.94 -4.17
N LEU A 73 -6.75 20.99 -3.35
CA LEU A 73 -6.94 22.34 -3.85
C LEU A 73 -5.53 22.84 -4.21
N GLN A 74 -5.21 22.90 -5.49
CA GLN A 74 -4.06 23.66 -5.98
C GLN A 74 -4.54 25.08 -6.28
N PRO A 75 -3.68 26.11 -6.12
CA PRO A 75 -4.01 27.48 -6.52
C PRO A 75 -4.34 27.57 -8.01
#